data_AF-A0A918WJM5-F1
#
_entry.id   AF-A0A918WJM5-F1
#
_cell.length_a   1.000
_cell.length_b   1.000
_cell.length_c   1.000
_cell.angle_alpha   90.00
_cell.angle_beta   90.00
_cell.angle_gamma   90.00
#
_symmetry.space_group_name_H-M   'P 1'
#
loop_
_entity.id
_entity.type
_entity.pdbx_description
1 polymer ?
#
loop_
_entity_poly.entity_id
_entity_poly.type
_entity_poly.pdbx_seq_one_letter_code
_entity_poly.pdbx_strand_id
1 'polypeptide(L)'
;MAEKSFLAVLTGDLIKSSSLSPDELDQVRELVLASVRELDSWAPSDSPVIVGSAEFFRGDSWQAALVQPQFGLRAALYLRAKLIHQGLSDSRVAIGLGSVDSIETTRISLSSGESFQLSGHALDNLSKQIDLTIAIAVEREAILSEWLPVVAQLCDGYLSRWTQRQAEVMTLLLHPDKPTHQEIANQLSVTRQTVTATVESAQGSALEVAVETFENSLTKLIEARP
;
A
#
# COMPACT_ATOMS: atom_id res chain seq x y z
N MET A 1 -20.88 15.52 -18.57
CA MET A 1 -19.47 15.47 -18.15
C MET A 1 -19.09 14.01 -18.17
N ALA A 2 -17.93 13.64 -18.74
CA ALA A 2 -17.45 12.27 -18.60
C ALA A 2 -17.24 12.01 -17.10
N GLU A 3 -17.76 10.89 -16.61
CA GLU A 3 -17.56 10.45 -15.23
C GLU A 3 -16.05 10.27 -15.02
N LYS A 4 -15.45 11.10 -14.15
CA LYS A 4 -14.02 10.98 -13.86
C LYS A 4 -13.83 9.74 -12.99
N SER A 5 -13.02 8.79 -13.44
CA SER A 5 -12.69 7.60 -12.65
C SER A 5 -11.99 8.01 -11.34
N PHE A 6 -12.38 7.38 -10.23
CA PHE A 6 -11.78 7.63 -8.91
C PHE A 6 -10.79 6.52 -8.58
N LEU A 7 -9.51 6.87 -8.40
CA LEU A 7 -8.42 5.91 -8.19
C LEU A 7 -7.66 6.16 -6.90
N ALA A 8 -6.91 5.14 -6.48
CA ALA A 8 -5.84 5.29 -5.51
C ALA A 8 -4.50 5.27 -6.24
N VAL A 9 -3.67 6.29 -6.03
CA VAL A 9 -2.29 6.32 -6.52
C VAL A 9 -1.36 6.19 -5.33
N LEU A 10 -0.53 5.15 -5.36
CA LEU A 10 0.56 4.96 -4.40
C LEU A 10 1.81 5.55 -5.01
N THR A 11 2.45 6.49 -4.31
CA THR A 11 3.77 7.01 -4.67
C THR A 11 4.69 6.82 -3.49
N GLY A 12 5.92 6.32 -3.71
CA GLY A 12 6.83 6.03 -2.62
C GLY A 12 8.29 6.23 -2.98
N ASP A 13 9.12 6.33 -1.96
CA ASP A 13 10.58 6.42 -2.05
C ASP A 13 11.22 5.33 -1.20
N LEU A 14 12.19 4.61 -1.77
CA LEU A 14 12.94 3.59 -1.02
C LEU A 14 13.80 4.22 0.08
N ILE A 15 13.68 3.70 1.30
CA ILE A 15 14.43 4.16 2.46
C ILE A 15 15.87 3.65 2.37
N LYS A 16 16.83 4.58 2.52
CA LYS A 16 18.28 4.30 2.48
C LYS A 16 18.75 3.66 1.16
N SER A 17 18.06 3.94 0.06
CA SER A 17 18.41 3.49 -1.31
C SER A 17 19.88 3.76 -1.68
N SER A 18 20.43 4.90 -1.28
CA SER A 18 21.82 5.30 -1.55
C SER A 18 22.89 4.47 -0.82
N SER A 19 22.49 3.67 0.17
CA SER A 19 23.39 2.76 0.89
C SER A 19 23.38 1.34 0.32
N LEU A 20 22.47 1.04 -0.61
CA LEU A 20 22.39 -0.24 -1.29
C LEU A 20 23.44 -0.33 -2.40
N SER A 21 24.02 -1.52 -2.58
CA SER A 21 24.75 -1.83 -3.81
C SER A 21 23.79 -1.84 -5.02
N PRO A 22 24.30 -1.72 -6.25
CA PRO A 22 23.47 -1.80 -7.46
C PRO A 22 22.59 -3.06 -7.51
N ASP A 23 23.16 -4.22 -7.16
CA ASP A 23 22.45 -5.50 -7.18
C ASP A 23 21.35 -5.57 -6.10
N GLU A 24 21.58 -5.00 -4.92
CA GLU A 24 20.56 -4.92 -3.86
C GLU A 24 19.44 -3.96 -4.26
N LEU A 25 19.77 -2.83 -4.87
CA LEU A 25 18.78 -1.86 -5.36
C LEU A 25 17.88 -2.48 -6.44
N ASP A 26 18.46 -3.22 -7.38
CA ASP A 26 17.69 -3.90 -8.42
C ASP A 26 16.81 -5.02 -7.84
N GLN A 27 17.27 -5.75 -6.82
CA GLN A 27 16.45 -6.71 -6.08
C GLN A 27 15.25 -6.04 -5.39
N VAL A 28 15.47 -4.90 -4.72
CA VAL A 28 14.41 -4.15 -4.05
C VAL A 28 13.39 -3.61 -5.07
N ARG A 29 13.86 -3.08 -6.20
CA ARG A 29 12.97 -2.61 -7.28
C ARG A 29 12.12 -3.73 -7.83
N GLU A 30 12.73 -4.87 -8.17
CA GLU A 30 11.99 -6.01 -8.68
C GLU A 30 10.97 -6.53 -7.66
N LEU A 31 11.32 -6.53 -6.36
CA LEU A 31 10.37 -6.89 -5.31
C LEU A 31 9.17 -5.95 -5.26
N VAL A 32 9.35 -4.64 -5.36
CA VAL A 32 8.25 -3.67 -5.43
C VAL A 32 7.38 -3.94 -6.66
N LEU A 33 7.98 -4.06 -7.84
CA LEU A 33 7.25 -4.29 -9.09
C LEU A 33 6.48 -5.61 -9.07
N ALA A 34 7.09 -6.69 -8.58
CA ALA A 34 6.45 -7.99 -8.42
C ALA A 34 5.30 -7.93 -7.42
N SER A 35 5.50 -7.27 -6.29
CA SER A 35 4.48 -7.13 -5.24
C SER A 35 3.29 -6.30 -5.70
N VAL A 36 3.48 -5.28 -6.55
CA VAL A 36 2.37 -4.56 -7.19
C VAL A 36 1.62 -5.45 -8.17
N ARG A 37 2.31 -6.27 -8.97
CA ARG A 37 1.66 -7.23 -9.88
C ARG A 37 0.85 -8.30 -9.14
N GLU A 38 1.33 -8.74 -7.97
CA GLU A 38 0.61 -9.68 -7.11
C GLU A 38 -0.73 -9.12 -6.61
N LEU A 39 -0.92 -7.79 -6.57
CA LEU A 39 -2.20 -7.19 -6.18
C LEU A 39 -3.36 -7.58 -7.11
N ASP A 40 -3.11 -7.90 -8.38
CA ASP A 40 -4.18 -8.36 -9.27
C ASP A 40 -4.74 -9.73 -8.87
N SER A 41 -4.04 -10.52 -8.03
CA SER A 41 -4.59 -11.76 -7.50
C SER A 41 -5.59 -11.56 -6.36
N TRP A 42 -5.79 -10.31 -5.91
CA TRP A 42 -6.71 -9.96 -4.83
C TRP A 42 -8.17 -9.84 -5.28
N ALA A 43 -8.39 -9.88 -6.59
CA ALA A 43 -9.69 -9.80 -7.21
C ALA A 43 -9.82 -10.85 -8.32
N PRO A 44 -11.05 -11.16 -8.76
CA PRO A 44 -11.27 -12.01 -9.93
C PRO A 44 -10.54 -11.48 -11.17
N SER A 45 -10.14 -12.39 -12.07
CA SER A 45 -9.30 -12.06 -13.24
C SER A 45 -9.92 -11.05 -14.23
N ASP A 46 -11.24 -10.85 -14.18
CA ASP A 46 -11.99 -9.89 -14.98
C ASP A 46 -12.16 -8.52 -14.28
N SER A 47 -11.67 -8.38 -13.06
CA SER A 47 -11.71 -7.15 -12.25
C SER A 47 -10.31 -6.83 -11.72
N PRO A 48 -9.41 -6.25 -12.54
CA PRO A 48 -8.05 -5.94 -12.10
C PRO A 48 -8.06 -5.00 -10.90
N VAL A 49 -7.01 -5.07 -10.08
CA VAL A 49 -6.81 -4.17 -8.95
C VAL A 49 -5.95 -2.99 -9.37
N ILE A 50 -4.92 -3.24 -10.19
CA ILE A 50 -4.02 -2.21 -10.70
C ILE A 50 -4.38 -1.79 -12.12
N VAL A 51 -3.94 -0.59 -12.52
CA VAL A 51 -4.00 -0.14 -13.91
C VAL A 51 -2.62 0.21 -14.42
N GLY A 52 -2.30 -0.29 -15.61
CA GLY A 52 -0.98 -0.13 -16.20
C GLY A 52 0.08 -0.96 -15.46
N SER A 53 1.30 -0.44 -15.38
CA SER A 53 2.40 -1.05 -14.62
C SER A 53 2.97 -0.05 -13.63
N ALA A 54 3.39 -0.55 -12.47
CA ALA A 54 4.22 0.25 -11.58
C ALA A 54 5.53 0.65 -12.27
N GLU A 55 6.01 1.85 -11.98
CA GLU A 55 7.20 2.42 -12.60
C GLU A 55 8.10 3.00 -11.52
N PHE A 56 9.41 2.79 -11.66
CA PHE A 56 10.43 3.56 -10.94
C PHE A 56 10.85 4.77 -11.76
N PHE A 57 11.00 5.91 -11.10
CA PHE A 57 11.55 7.13 -11.67
C PHE A 57 12.57 7.73 -10.69
N ARG A 58 13.49 8.55 -11.19
CA ARG A 58 14.58 9.19 -10.39
C ARG A 58 15.47 8.22 -9.60
N GLY A 59 15.36 6.91 -9.84
CA GLY A 59 16.19 5.86 -9.26
C GLY A 59 15.49 5.09 -8.14
N ASP A 60 14.95 5.77 -7.13
CA ASP A 60 14.41 5.15 -5.92
C ASP A 60 12.95 5.51 -5.65
N SER A 61 12.39 6.46 -6.38
CA SER A 61 10.95 6.75 -6.36
C SER A 61 10.18 5.77 -7.24
N TRP A 62 9.02 5.35 -6.78
CA TRP A 62 8.11 4.48 -7.52
C TRP A 62 6.67 4.97 -7.45
N GLN A 63 5.85 4.57 -8.42
CA GLN A 63 4.43 4.88 -8.45
C GLN A 63 3.62 3.70 -9.01
N ALA A 64 2.44 3.50 -8.44
CA ALA A 64 1.44 2.52 -8.89
C ALA A 64 0.04 3.13 -8.80
N ALA A 65 -0.85 2.74 -9.70
CA ALA A 65 -2.25 3.19 -9.70
C ALA A 65 -3.19 2.00 -9.58
N LEU A 66 -4.19 2.13 -8.72
CA LEU A 66 -5.19 1.12 -8.41
C LEU A 66 -6.56 1.58 -8.89
N VAL A 67 -7.18 0.77 -9.75
CA VAL A 67 -8.58 0.91 -10.18
C VAL A 67 -9.58 0.51 -9.10
N GLN A 68 -9.11 -0.25 -8.12
CA GLN A 68 -9.84 -0.60 -6.91
C GLN A 68 -9.26 0.16 -5.71
N PRO A 69 -9.61 1.45 -5.55
CA PRO A 69 -9.00 2.34 -4.56
C PRO A 69 -9.20 1.90 -3.11
N GLN A 70 -10.23 1.09 -2.83
CA GLN A 70 -10.46 0.49 -1.52
C GLN A 70 -9.24 -0.29 -1.02
N PHE A 71 -8.46 -0.90 -1.91
CA PHE A 71 -7.25 -1.64 -1.54
C PHE A 71 -6.03 -0.75 -1.24
N GLY A 72 -6.13 0.58 -1.38
CA GLY A 72 -4.98 1.49 -1.28
C GLY A 72 -4.17 1.35 0.02
N LEU A 73 -4.84 1.33 1.18
CA LEU A 73 -4.17 1.12 2.47
C LEU A 73 -3.57 -0.29 2.55
N ARG A 74 -4.33 -1.33 2.23
CA ARG A 74 -3.86 -2.73 2.25
C ARG A 74 -2.62 -2.92 1.39
N ALA A 75 -2.64 -2.39 0.16
CA ALA A 75 -1.54 -2.45 -0.79
C ALA A 75 -0.28 -1.76 -0.26
N ALA A 76 -0.41 -0.58 0.34
CA ALA A 76 0.73 0.11 0.93
C ALA A 76 1.34 -0.66 2.11
N LEU A 77 0.50 -1.21 3.00
CA LEU A 77 0.98 -2.04 4.11
C LEU A 77 1.63 -3.33 3.63
N TYR A 78 1.05 -3.98 2.61
CA TYR A 78 1.59 -5.20 2.00
C TYR A 78 2.96 -4.97 1.37
N LEU A 79 3.12 -3.91 0.58
CA LEU A 79 4.37 -3.55 -0.07
C LEU A 79 5.48 -3.30 0.96
N ARG A 80 5.18 -2.53 2.01
CA ARG A 80 6.13 -2.31 3.11
C ARG A 80 6.45 -3.59 3.87
N ALA A 81 5.46 -4.44 4.15
CA ALA A 81 5.68 -5.74 4.79
C ALA A 81 6.65 -6.63 3.98
N LYS A 82 6.49 -6.68 2.65
CA LYS A 82 7.39 -7.42 1.75
C LYS A 82 8.82 -6.90 1.82
N LEU A 83 9.00 -5.57 1.80
CA LEU A 83 10.31 -4.94 1.90
C LEU A 83 10.97 -5.18 3.27
N ILE A 84 10.24 -4.94 4.37
CA ILE A 84 10.72 -5.18 5.73
C ILE A 84 11.11 -6.64 5.92
N HIS A 85 10.33 -7.58 5.37
CA HIS A 85 10.64 -9.01 5.43
C HIS A 85 11.92 -9.35 4.68
N GLN A 86 12.10 -8.84 3.46
CA GLN A 86 13.31 -9.03 2.67
C GLN A 86 14.55 -8.48 3.41
N GLY A 87 14.38 -7.38 4.15
CA GLY A 87 15.37 -6.90 5.10
C GLY A 87 16.49 -6.05 4.50
N LEU A 88 16.43 -5.72 3.20
CA LEU A 88 17.37 -4.79 2.57
C LEU A 88 16.91 -3.33 2.74
N SER A 89 15.61 -3.08 2.68
CA SER A 89 15.04 -1.73 2.68
C SER A 89 13.58 -1.74 3.18
N ASP A 90 12.97 -0.56 3.21
CA ASP A 90 11.55 -0.29 3.41
C ASP A 90 11.20 0.91 2.48
N SER A 91 9.94 1.31 2.39
CA SER A 91 9.51 2.43 1.56
C SER A 91 8.73 3.45 2.36
N ARG A 92 8.99 4.73 2.11
CA ARG A 92 8.02 5.79 2.37
C ARG A 92 6.91 5.65 1.34
N VAL A 93 5.65 5.81 1.73
CA VAL A 93 4.49 5.65 0.85
C VAL A 93 3.45 6.72 1.14
N ALA A 94 2.96 7.37 0.10
CA ALA A 94 1.81 8.23 0.14
C ALA A 94 0.71 7.70 -0.79
N ILE A 95 -0.52 7.65 -0.28
CA ILE A 95 -1.70 7.24 -1.04
C ILE A 95 -2.52 8.48 -1.37
N GLY A 96 -2.71 8.78 -2.65
CA GLY A 96 -3.61 9.82 -3.13
C GLY A 96 -4.92 9.21 -3.63
N LEU A 97 -6.04 9.63 -3.03
CA LEU A 97 -7.39 9.18 -3.37
C LEU A 97 -8.14 10.32 -4.05
N GLY A 98 -8.47 10.18 -5.32
CA GLY A 98 -8.98 11.30 -6.10
C GLY A 98 -9.46 10.94 -7.49
N SER A 99 -10.02 11.94 -8.15
CA SER A 99 -10.38 11.84 -9.57
C SER A 99 -9.15 11.72 -10.47
N VAL A 100 -9.34 11.13 -11.65
CA VAL A 100 -8.32 11.00 -12.69
C VAL A 100 -8.75 11.71 -13.96
N ASP A 101 -7.82 12.44 -14.57
CA ASP A 101 -8.04 13.16 -15.82
C ASP A 101 -7.53 12.37 -17.03
N SER A 102 -6.37 11.70 -16.90
CA SER A 102 -5.81 10.84 -17.94
C SER A 102 -4.95 9.73 -17.35
N ILE A 103 -4.94 8.55 -17.99
CA ILE A 103 -4.16 7.38 -17.59
C ILE A 103 -3.29 6.92 -18.75
N GLU A 104 -1.98 6.89 -18.52
CA GLU A 104 -0.98 6.35 -19.45
C GLU A 104 -0.51 4.98 -18.96
N THR A 105 -1.17 3.92 -19.43
CA THR A 105 -0.98 2.55 -18.89
C THR A 105 0.43 2.00 -19.06
N THR A 106 1.17 2.47 -20.06
CA THR A 106 2.58 2.07 -20.29
C THR A 106 3.57 2.83 -19.42
N ARG A 107 3.21 4.03 -18.95
CA ARG A 107 4.08 4.93 -18.18
C ARG A 107 3.23 5.72 -17.22
N ILE A 108 2.94 5.11 -16.08
CA ILE A 108 1.97 5.67 -15.13
C ILE A 108 2.38 7.06 -14.65
N SER A 109 3.68 7.37 -14.63
CA SER A 109 4.24 8.69 -14.31
C SER A 109 3.82 9.83 -15.24
N LEU A 110 3.29 9.53 -16.43
CA LEU A 110 2.74 10.51 -17.38
C LEU A 110 1.23 10.74 -17.21
N SER A 111 0.58 9.97 -16.35
CA SER A 111 -0.83 10.12 -16.02
C SER A 111 -1.08 11.41 -15.24
N SER A 112 -2.33 11.88 -15.23
CA SER A 112 -2.69 13.11 -14.53
C SER A 112 -4.06 13.02 -13.88
N GLY A 113 -4.23 13.81 -12.83
CA GLY A 113 -5.46 13.87 -12.05
C GLY A 113 -5.18 14.25 -10.61
N GLU A 114 -6.26 14.41 -9.87
CA GLU A 114 -6.22 14.77 -8.46
C GLU A 114 -5.55 13.70 -7.61
N SER A 115 -5.81 12.41 -7.86
CA SER A 115 -5.16 11.31 -7.13
C SER A 115 -3.62 11.33 -7.26
N PHE A 116 -3.11 11.58 -8.46
CA PHE A 116 -1.67 11.69 -8.73
C PHE A 116 -1.04 12.92 -8.05
N GLN A 117 -1.73 14.06 -8.08
CA GLN A 117 -1.27 15.29 -7.41
C GLN A 117 -1.25 15.10 -5.89
N LEU A 118 -2.31 14.51 -5.33
CA LEU A 118 -2.43 14.24 -3.90
C LEU A 118 -1.33 13.28 -3.41
N SER A 119 -1.07 12.18 -4.13
CA SER A 119 -0.04 11.21 -3.73
C SER A 119 1.36 11.86 -3.75
N GLY A 120 1.69 12.61 -4.81
CA GLY A 120 2.97 13.31 -4.93
C GLY A 120 3.15 14.37 -3.85
N HIS A 121 2.17 15.27 -3.67
CA HIS A 121 2.26 16.31 -2.64
C HIS A 121 2.28 15.74 -1.22
N ALA A 122 1.55 14.66 -0.96
CA ALA A 122 1.57 14.02 0.35
C ALA A 122 2.93 13.36 0.63
N LEU A 123 3.58 12.74 -0.37
CA LEU A 123 4.93 12.21 -0.24
C LEU A 123 5.96 13.31 0.03
N ASP A 124 5.91 14.40 -0.73
CA ASP A 124 6.82 15.55 -0.57
C ASP A 124 6.72 16.19 0.83
N ASN A 125 5.51 16.21 1.41
CA ASN A 125 5.23 16.80 2.72
C ASN A 125 5.35 15.81 3.88
N LEU A 126 5.66 14.53 3.64
CA LEU A 126 5.89 13.57 4.72
C LEU A 126 7.05 14.04 5.59
N SER A 127 6.81 14.09 6.90
CA SER A 127 7.87 14.36 7.86
C SER A 127 8.91 13.22 7.86
N LYS A 128 10.12 13.49 8.38
CA LYS A 128 11.20 12.49 8.45
C LYS A 128 10.91 11.29 9.35
N GLN A 129 9.87 11.37 10.19
CA GLN A 129 9.50 10.34 11.17
C GLN A 129 8.28 9.53 10.74
N ILE A 130 7.71 9.83 9.57
CA ILE A 130 6.50 9.20 9.08
C ILE A 130 6.82 8.65 7.68
N ASP A 131 6.52 7.38 7.50
CA ASP A 131 6.78 6.64 6.26
C ASP A 131 5.47 6.21 5.57
N LEU A 132 4.29 6.53 6.13
CA LEU A 132 3.00 6.29 5.48
C LEU A 132 2.02 7.45 5.70
N THR A 133 1.38 7.90 4.63
CA THR A 133 0.27 8.87 4.70
C THR A 133 -0.80 8.59 3.64
N ILE A 134 -1.99 9.14 3.85
CA ILE A 134 -3.10 9.08 2.91
C ILE A 134 -3.68 10.48 2.76
N ALA A 135 -3.86 10.92 1.53
CA ALA A 135 -4.55 12.16 1.18
C ALA A 135 -5.76 11.83 0.30
N ILE A 136 -6.89 12.50 0.55
CA ILE A 136 -8.13 12.34 -0.21
C ILE A 136 -8.62 13.70 -0.69
N ALA A 137 -9.22 13.73 -1.87
CA ALA A 137 -9.98 14.86 -2.39
C ALA A 137 -10.99 15.36 -1.34
N VAL A 138 -11.06 16.69 -1.15
CA VAL A 138 -11.71 17.31 0.03
C VAL A 138 -13.16 17.72 -0.24
N GLU A 139 -13.64 17.70 -1.48
CA GLU A 139 -14.88 18.38 -1.90
C GLU A 139 -16.14 17.96 -1.10
N ARG A 140 -16.16 16.80 -0.44
CA ARG A 140 -17.21 16.36 0.50
C ARG A 140 -16.69 15.63 1.75
N GLU A 141 -15.39 15.52 1.94
CA GLU A 141 -14.77 14.52 2.81
C GLU A 141 -13.89 15.12 3.92
N ALA A 142 -14.20 16.34 4.41
CA ALA A 142 -13.36 17.07 5.37
C ALA A 142 -12.91 16.23 6.58
N ILE A 143 -13.83 15.48 7.21
CA ILE A 143 -13.49 14.60 8.33
C ILE A 143 -12.52 13.49 7.87
N LEU A 144 -12.76 12.83 6.73
CA LEU A 144 -11.85 11.79 6.24
C LEU A 144 -10.47 12.37 5.90
N SER A 145 -10.42 13.58 5.34
CA SER A 145 -9.14 14.24 5.03
C SER A 145 -8.28 14.51 6.27
N GLU A 146 -8.91 14.67 7.44
CA GLU A 146 -8.20 14.81 8.72
C GLU A 146 -7.84 13.46 9.35
N TRP A 147 -8.74 12.47 9.27
CA TRP A 147 -8.55 11.18 9.95
C TRP A 147 -7.71 10.17 9.17
N LEU A 148 -7.72 10.20 7.83
CA LEU A 148 -6.94 9.25 7.02
C LEU A 148 -5.42 9.35 7.25
N PRO A 149 -4.80 10.54 7.33
CA PRO A 149 -3.40 10.67 7.74
C PRO A 149 -3.13 10.10 9.13
N VAL A 150 -4.06 10.27 10.08
CA VAL A 150 -3.91 9.73 11.45
C VAL A 150 -3.93 8.22 11.44
N VAL A 151 -4.86 7.59 10.71
CA VAL A 151 -4.92 6.13 10.56
C VAL A 151 -3.64 5.60 9.92
N ALA A 152 -3.20 6.25 8.84
CA ALA A 152 -1.96 5.90 8.15
C ALA A 152 -0.74 5.95 9.10
N GLN A 153 -0.65 7.00 9.92
CA GLN A 153 0.43 7.16 10.89
C GLN A 153 0.36 6.14 12.04
N LEU A 154 -0.84 5.75 12.48
CA LEU A 154 -0.99 4.68 13.47
C LEU A 154 -0.51 3.34 12.90
N CYS A 155 -0.86 3.02 11.65
CA CYS A 155 -0.35 1.83 10.97
C CYS A 155 1.18 1.88 10.82
N ASP A 156 1.73 3.02 10.40
CA ASP A 156 3.18 3.24 10.27
C ASP A 156 3.93 2.96 11.58
N GLY A 157 3.38 3.42 12.71
CA GLY A 157 3.95 3.19 14.03
C GLY A 157 4.09 1.70 14.41
N TYR A 158 3.27 0.83 13.83
CA TYR A 158 3.40 -0.63 13.99
C TYR A 158 4.41 -1.22 13.01
N LEU A 159 4.30 -0.89 11.72
CA LEU A 159 5.16 -1.43 10.66
C LEU A 159 6.64 -1.09 10.88
N SER A 160 6.93 0.16 11.26
CA SER A 160 8.29 0.63 11.53
C SER A 160 9.04 -0.13 12.64
N ARG A 161 8.33 -0.94 13.43
CA ARG A 161 8.88 -1.75 14.52
C ARG A 161 8.91 -3.24 14.21
N TRP A 162 8.41 -3.66 13.06
CA TRP A 162 8.37 -5.05 12.71
C TRP A 162 9.76 -5.62 12.49
N THR A 163 9.96 -6.81 13.05
CA THR A 163 11.03 -7.71 12.63
C THR A 163 10.71 -8.32 11.26
N GLN A 164 11.73 -8.83 10.57
CA GLN A 164 11.55 -9.55 9.30
C GLN A 164 10.53 -10.70 9.43
N ARG A 165 10.51 -11.39 10.58
CA ARG A 165 9.58 -12.50 10.83
C ARG A 165 8.14 -12.03 11.05
N GLN A 166 7.95 -10.90 11.74
CA GLN A 166 6.63 -10.30 11.86
C GLN A 166 6.10 -9.87 10.49
N ALA A 167 6.93 -9.20 9.70
CA ALA A 167 6.58 -8.75 8.37
C ALA A 167 6.26 -9.93 7.41
N GLU A 168 6.97 -11.06 7.53
CA GLU A 168 6.66 -12.29 6.80
C GLU A 168 5.25 -12.82 7.08
N VAL A 169 4.90 -12.96 8.36
CA VAL A 169 3.58 -13.45 8.78
C VAL A 169 2.49 -12.45 8.36
N MET A 170 2.75 -11.17 8.54
CA MET A 170 1.78 -10.12 8.21
C MET A 170 1.56 -9.97 6.70
N THR A 171 2.56 -10.25 5.86
CA THR A 171 2.41 -10.31 4.41
C THR A 171 1.32 -11.31 4.02
N LEU A 172 1.29 -12.49 4.65
CA LEU A 172 0.27 -13.52 4.39
C LEU A 172 -1.11 -13.07 4.88
N LEU A 173 -1.19 -12.42 6.04
CA LEU A 173 -2.46 -11.96 6.61
C LEU A 173 -3.03 -10.72 5.94
N LEU A 174 -2.20 -9.92 5.28
CA LEU A 174 -2.65 -8.76 4.53
C LEU A 174 -3.29 -9.14 3.19
N HIS A 175 -3.14 -10.37 2.71
CA HIS A 175 -3.89 -10.85 1.54
C HIS A 175 -5.41 -10.84 1.82
N PRO A 176 -6.28 -10.42 0.89
CA PRO A 176 -7.73 -10.44 1.12
C PRO A 176 -8.27 -11.84 1.43
N ASP A 177 -7.81 -12.86 0.70
CA ASP A 177 -8.05 -14.27 1.00
C ASP A 177 -7.01 -14.82 1.98
N LYS A 178 -6.85 -14.17 3.14
CA LYS A 178 -5.83 -14.53 4.12
C LYS A 178 -5.98 -15.99 4.61
N PRO A 179 -4.88 -16.76 4.67
CA PRO A 179 -4.89 -18.08 5.27
C PRO A 179 -5.13 -18.02 6.79
N THR A 180 -5.66 -19.10 7.35
CA THR A 180 -5.76 -19.27 8.80
C THR A 180 -4.38 -19.35 9.44
N HIS A 181 -4.28 -19.08 10.75
CA HIS A 181 -3.02 -19.23 11.49
C HIS A 181 -2.43 -20.64 11.40
N GLN A 182 -3.26 -21.67 11.21
CA GLN A 182 -2.79 -23.05 11.04
C GLN A 182 -2.17 -23.26 9.65
N GLU A 183 -2.78 -22.71 8.61
CA GLU A 183 -2.24 -22.78 7.24
C GLU A 183 -0.92 -22.01 7.12
N ILE A 184 -0.84 -20.82 7.73
CA ILE A 184 0.42 -20.06 7.85
C ILE A 184 1.48 -20.89 8.59
N ALA A 185 1.11 -21.52 9.70
CA ALA A 185 2.03 -22.34 10.48
C ALA A 185 2.60 -23.50 9.65
N ASN A 186 1.75 -24.15 8.84
CA ASN A 186 2.17 -25.21 7.93
C ASN A 186 3.10 -24.66 6.83
N GLN A 187 2.73 -23.53 6.20
CA GLN A 187 3.53 -22.89 5.14
C GLN A 187 4.92 -22.49 5.64
N LEU A 188 5.00 -21.94 6.85
CA LEU A 188 6.23 -21.44 7.43
C LEU A 188 6.95 -22.46 8.32
N SER A 189 6.48 -23.71 8.37
CA SER A 189 7.04 -24.80 9.18
C SER A 189 7.24 -24.42 10.67
N VAL A 190 6.26 -23.74 11.27
CA VAL A 190 6.22 -23.37 12.70
C VAL A 190 4.94 -23.85 13.36
N THR A 191 4.79 -23.60 14.66
CA THR A 191 3.54 -23.91 15.36
C THR A 191 2.49 -22.82 15.14
N ARG A 192 1.20 -23.19 15.20
CA ARG A 192 0.09 -22.22 15.18
C ARG A 192 0.22 -21.19 16.31
N GLN A 193 0.69 -21.60 17.48
CA GLN A 193 0.92 -20.72 18.63
C GLN A 193 1.99 -19.66 18.32
N THR A 194 3.07 -20.05 17.61
CA THR A 194 4.10 -19.12 17.14
C THR A 194 3.51 -18.08 16.19
N VAL A 195 2.65 -18.49 15.25
CA VAL A 195 1.96 -17.57 14.35
C VAL A 195 1.09 -16.61 15.15
N THR A 196 0.19 -17.11 16.01
CA THR A 196 -0.68 -16.26 16.84
C THR A 196 0.12 -15.24 17.66
N ALA A 197 1.17 -15.68 18.37
CA ALA A 197 2.01 -14.77 19.14
C ALA A 197 2.72 -13.72 18.26
N THR A 198 3.11 -14.11 17.04
CA THR A 198 3.69 -13.17 16.06
C THR A 198 2.67 -12.11 15.65
N VAL A 199 1.44 -12.52 15.34
CA VAL A 199 0.34 -11.61 14.97
C VAL A 199 0.01 -10.64 16.11
N GLU A 200 -0.12 -11.15 17.35
CA GLU A 200 -0.38 -10.33 18.52
C GLU A 200 0.73 -9.30 18.77
N SER A 201 2.00 -9.73 18.75
CA SER A 201 3.14 -8.82 18.92
C SER A 201 3.31 -7.81 17.79
N ALA A 202 2.85 -8.16 16.58
CA ALA A 202 2.84 -7.28 15.41
C ALA A 202 1.63 -6.32 15.38
N GLN A 203 0.71 -6.41 16.34
CA GLN A 203 -0.56 -5.69 16.35
C GLN A 203 -1.44 -5.99 15.12
N GLY A 204 -1.36 -7.23 14.60
CA GLY A 204 -2.00 -7.63 13.36
C GLY A 204 -3.51 -7.44 13.37
N SER A 205 -4.20 -7.79 14.47
CA SER A 205 -5.66 -7.61 14.57
C SER A 205 -6.08 -6.13 14.48
N ALA A 206 -5.28 -5.20 14.98
CA ALA A 206 -5.58 -3.77 14.87
C ALA A 206 -5.42 -3.28 13.42
N LEU A 207 -4.42 -3.79 12.70
CA LEU A 207 -4.22 -3.49 11.28
C LEU A 207 -5.33 -4.08 10.41
N GLU A 208 -5.77 -5.31 10.68
CA GLU A 208 -6.90 -5.91 9.97
C GLU A 208 -8.16 -5.04 10.09
N VAL A 209 -8.49 -4.62 11.32
CA VAL A 209 -9.62 -3.70 11.55
C VAL A 209 -9.44 -2.39 10.79
N ALA A 210 -8.25 -1.80 10.80
CA ALA A 210 -7.98 -0.56 10.07
C ALA A 210 -8.17 -0.72 8.55
N VAL A 211 -7.64 -1.80 7.98
CA VAL A 211 -7.77 -2.08 6.54
C VAL A 211 -9.21 -2.38 6.16
N GLU A 212 -9.89 -3.28 6.88
CA GLU A 212 -11.28 -3.65 6.59
C GLU A 212 -12.22 -2.44 6.76
N THR A 213 -11.96 -1.58 7.74
CA THR A 213 -12.74 -0.34 7.94
C THR A 213 -12.49 0.66 6.80
N PHE A 214 -11.23 0.83 6.39
CA PHE A 214 -10.86 1.69 5.27
C PHE A 214 -11.54 1.22 3.97
N GLU A 215 -11.43 -0.08 3.67
CA GLU A 215 -12.02 -0.69 2.48
C GLU A 215 -13.54 -0.48 2.44
N ASN A 216 -14.23 -0.87 3.51
CA ASN A 216 -15.68 -0.73 3.58
C ASN A 216 -16.16 0.72 3.51
N SER A 217 -15.42 1.65 4.12
CA SER A 217 -15.77 3.08 4.10
C SER A 217 -15.56 3.69 2.72
N LEU A 218 -14.47 3.31 2.05
CA LEU A 218 -14.12 3.84 0.73
C LEU A 218 -15.04 3.27 -0.36
N THR A 219 -15.41 1.99 -0.29
CA THR A 219 -16.42 1.40 -1.19
C THR A 219 -17.73 2.17 -1.11
N LYS A 220 -18.27 2.39 0.10
CA LYS A 220 -19.51 3.16 0.29
C LYS A 220 -19.40 4.59 -0.22
N LEU A 221 -18.24 5.23 -0.04
CA LEU A 221 -18.00 6.58 -0.53
C LEU A 221 -18.07 6.62 -2.06
N ILE A 222 -17.47 5.65 -2.74
CA ILE A 222 -17.43 5.57 -4.20
C ILE A 222 -18.82 5.26 -4.76
N GLU A 223 -19.54 4.30 -4.18
CA GLU A 223 -20.91 3.95 -4.58
C GLU A 223 -21.91 5.11 -4.38
N ALA A 224 -21.64 6.00 -3.43
CA ALA A 224 -22.47 7.18 -3.17
C ALA A 224 -22.16 8.38 -4.08
N ARG A 225 -21.13 8.30 -4.94
CA ARG A 225 -20.82 9.38 -5.89
C ARG A 225 -21.80 9.34 -7.08
N PRO A 226 -22.31 10.52 -7.50
CA PRO A 226 -23.31 10.65 -8.54
C PRO A 226 -22.76 10.50 -9.96
#